data_AF-A0A4V1F5R1-F1
#
_entry.id   AF-A0A4V1F5R1-F1
#
_cell.length_a   1.000
_cell.length_b   1.000
_cell.length_c   1.000
_cell.angle_alpha   90.00
_cell.angle_beta   90.00
_cell.angle_gamma   90.00
#
_symmetry.space_group_name_H-M   'P 1'
#
loop_
_entity.id
_entity.type
_entity.pdbx_description
1 polymer ?
#
loop_
_entity_poly.entity_id
_entity_poly.type
_entity_poly.pdbx_seq_one_letter_code
_entity_poly.pdbx_strand_id
1 'polypeptide(L)'
;MLSRAQGIFNVVGGLWPLIHRRSFEAVFGAKYDRWLQYTVAGLLTGNGVVQLLADDTPSGPRGARNVGISTAVTLLAVDLAYAPSGRIRKTYLLDAAMEAGWLAAWARQHLR
;
A
#
# COMPACT_ATOMS: atom_id res chain seq x y z
N MET A 1 -16.81 -2.39 1.58
CA MET A 1 -16.18 -2.51 2.92
C MET A 1 -14.70 -2.82 2.81
N LEU A 2 -14.29 -3.89 2.11
CA LEU A 2 -12.87 -4.23 1.94
C LEU A 2 -12.06 -3.11 1.25
N SER A 3 -12.62 -2.48 0.21
CA SER A 3 -12.03 -1.30 -0.44
C SER A 3 -11.72 -0.18 0.55
N ARG A 4 -12.67 0.17 1.42
CA ARG A 4 -12.49 1.23 2.42
C ARG A 4 -11.42 0.85 3.44
N ALA A 5 -11.38 -0.39 3.89
CA ALA A 5 -10.37 -0.86 4.85
C ALA A 5 -8.95 -0.75 4.26
N GLN A 6 -8.75 -1.25 3.04
CA GLN A 6 -7.46 -1.10 2.34
C GLN A 6 -7.18 0.37 2.01
N GLY A 7 -8.20 1.15 1.69
CA GLY A 7 -8.09 2.59 1.45
C GLY A 7 -7.56 3.35 2.67
N ILE A 8 -8.08 3.06 3.87
CA ILE A 8 -7.55 3.62 5.12
C ILE A 8 -6.09 3.22 5.31
N PHE A 9 -5.77 1.94 5.10
CA PHE A 9 -4.40 1.43 5.22
C PHE A 9 -3.43 2.19 4.29
N ASN A 10 -3.81 2.36 3.02
CA ASN A 10 -3.03 3.09 2.02
C ASN A 10 -2.90 4.58 2.35
N VAL A 11 -3.97 5.24 2.80
CA VAL A 11 -3.92 6.65 3.24
C VAL A 11 -3.00 6.81 4.44
N VAL A 12 -3.13 5.97 5.46
CA VAL A 12 -2.30 6.06 6.67
C VAL A 12 -0.83 5.77 6.33
N GLY A 13 -0.56 4.72 5.57
CA GLY A 13 0.79 4.36 5.12
C GLY A 13 1.43 5.46 4.25
N GLY A 14 0.65 6.06 3.34
CA GLY A 14 1.11 7.14 2.47
C GLY A 14 1.33 8.46 3.21
N LEU A 15 0.44 8.83 4.13
CA LEU A 15 0.59 10.07 4.90
C LEU A 15 1.73 10.02 5.93
N TRP A 16 2.09 8.84 6.44
CA TRP A 16 3.13 8.70 7.46
C TRP A 16 4.47 9.36 7.08
N PRO A 17 5.12 9.04 5.95
CA PRO A 17 6.36 9.71 5.54
C PRO A 17 6.17 11.20 5.21
N LEU A 18 4.97 11.65 4.83
CA LEU A 18 4.66 13.05 4.52
C LEU A 18 4.55 13.89 5.79
N ILE A 19 3.89 13.36 6.83
CA ILE A 19 3.68 14.05 8.11
C ILE A 19 4.92 13.91 9.01
N HIS A 20 5.48 12.71 9.11
CA HIS A 20 6.56 12.42 10.04
C HIS A 20 7.60 11.45 9.46
N ARG A 21 8.34 11.93 8.44
CA ARG A 21 9.44 11.21 7.77
C ARG A 21 10.38 10.47 8.72
N ARG A 22 10.84 11.11 9.80
CA ARG A 22 11.82 10.50 10.74
C ARG A 22 11.29 9.23 11.39
N SER A 23 9.98 9.15 11.63
CA SER A 23 9.33 7.98 12.25
C SER A 23 9.21 6.86 11.22
N PHE A 24 8.82 7.21 9.99
CA PHE A 24 8.79 6.26 8.88
C PHE A 24 10.19 5.66 8.62
N GLU A 25 11.22 6.49 8.50
CA GLU A 25 12.60 6.05 8.27
C GLU A 25 13.19 5.28 9.47
N ALA A 26 12.70 5.50 10.69
CA ALA A 26 13.10 4.68 11.83
C ALA A 26 12.68 3.21 11.64
N VAL A 27 11.51 2.97 11.03
CA VAL A 27 10.97 1.63 10.74
C VAL A 27 11.57 1.06 9.46
N PHE A 28 11.46 1.80 8.35
CA PHE A 28 11.77 1.33 7.00
C PHE A 28 13.18 1.67 6.51
N GLY A 29 13.95 2.38 7.34
CA GLY A 29 15.31 2.82 7.04
C GLY A 29 15.36 4.14 6.31
N ALA A 30 16.47 4.85 6.52
CA ALA A 30 16.73 6.12 5.87
C ALA A 30 16.73 5.97 4.34
N LYS A 31 16.09 6.91 3.65
CA LYS A 31 16.07 6.98 2.19
C LYS A 31 16.99 8.09 1.71
N TYR A 32 17.85 7.75 0.74
CA TYR A 32 18.69 8.73 0.05
C TYR A 32 17.83 9.61 -0.85
N ASP A 33 17.01 8.99 -1.71
CA ASP A 33 16.11 9.68 -2.63
C ASP A 33 14.78 10.05 -1.95
N ARG A 34 14.79 11.14 -1.19
CA ARG A 34 13.60 11.61 -0.45
C ARG A 34 12.46 12.05 -1.36
N TRP A 35 12.77 12.61 -2.54
CA TRP A 35 11.75 13.00 -3.50
C TRP A 35 10.94 11.77 -3.95
N LEU A 36 11.60 10.63 -4.20
CA LEU A 36 10.94 9.39 -4.58
C LEU A 36 10.08 8.84 -3.44
N GLN A 37 10.57 8.91 -2.20
CA GLN A 37 9.77 8.54 -1.04
C GLN A 37 8.47 9.35 -0.98
N TYR A 38 8.54 10.67 -1.17
CA TYR A 38 7.34 11.52 -1.15
C TYR A 38 6.42 11.28 -2.34
N THR A 39 6.98 10.97 -3.51
CA THR A 39 6.18 10.58 -4.68
C THR A 39 5.39 9.30 -4.40
N VAL A 40 6.04 8.24 -3.92
CA VAL A 40 5.37 6.96 -3.60
C VAL A 40 4.33 7.17 -2.49
N ALA A 41 4.67 7.95 -1.46
CA ALA A 41 3.76 8.33 -0.39
C ALA A 41 2.50 9.06 -0.89
N GLY A 42 2.67 10.02 -1.80
CA GLY A 42 1.57 10.73 -2.45
C GLY A 42 0.70 9.81 -3.29
N LEU A 43 1.31 8.91 -4.08
CA LEU A 43 0.59 7.91 -4.87
C LEU A 43 -0.22 6.95 -4.00
N LEU A 44 0.36 6.45 -2.91
CA LEU A 44 -0.32 5.55 -1.98
C LEU A 44 -1.50 6.25 -1.30
N THR A 45 -1.29 7.51 -0.88
CA THR A 45 -2.36 8.36 -0.33
C THR A 45 -3.49 8.56 -1.35
N GLY A 46 -3.16 8.92 -2.59
CA GLY A 46 -4.13 9.12 -3.67
C GLY A 46 -4.91 7.85 -3.98
N ASN A 47 -4.24 6.71 -4.11
CA ASN A 47 -4.88 5.41 -4.31
C ASN A 47 -5.86 5.09 -3.17
N GLY A 48 -5.44 5.31 -1.92
CA GLY A 48 -6.30 5.11 -0.76
C GLY A 48 -7.52 6.04 -0.75
N VAL A 49 -7.35 7.32 -1.10
CA VAL A 49 -8.46 8.27 -1.24
C VAL A 49 -9.47 7.80 -2.31
N VAL A 50 -9.00 7.36 -3.47
CA VAL A 50 -9.87 6.79 -4.52
C VAL A 50 -10.64 5.57 -4.00
N GLN A 51 -10.00 4.70 -3.22
CA GLN A 51 -10.68 3.54 -2.61
C GLN A 51 -11.73 3.93 -1.56
N LEU A 52 -11.51 5.03 -0.83
CA LEU A 52 -12.45 5.56 0.16
C LEU A 52 -13.66 6.24 -0.48
N LEU A 53 -13.42 6.97 -1.58
CA LEU A 53 -14.43 7.75 -2.31
C LEU A 53 -15.16 6.92 -3.37
N ALA A 54 -14.88 5.62 -3.46
CA ALA A 54 -15.57 4.72 -4.38
C ALA A 54 -17.09 4.81 -4.15
N ASP A 55 -17.80 5.16 -5.23
CA ASP A 55 -19.25 5.32 -5.26
C ASP A 55 -19.95 3.95 -5.28
N ASP A 56 -21.24 3.94 -4.94
CA ASP A 56 -22.04 2.71 -4.86
C ASP A 56 -22.55 2.23 -6.23
N THR A 57 -22.06 2.82 -7.32
CA THR A 57 -22.35 2.33 -8.69
C THR A 57 -21.64 0.98 -8.92
N PRO A 58 -22.11 0.13 -9.86
CA PRO A 58 -21.43 -1.15 -10.15
C PRO A 58 -19.95 -1.01 -10.56
N SER A 59 -19.57 0.15 -11.11
CA SER A 59 -18.21 0.51 -11.52
C SER A 59 -17.29 0.90 -10.35
N GLY A 60 -17.82 1.56 -9.32
CA GLY A 60 -17.05 2.07 -8.18
C GLY A 60 -16.28 0.98 -7.42
N PRO A 61 -16.93 -0.06 -6.90
CA PRO A 61 -16.28 -1.17 -6.20
C PRO A 61 -15.28 -1.92 -7.09
N ARG A 62 -15.54 -2.04 -8.40
CA ARG A 62 -14.61 -2.66 -9.35
C ARG A 62 -13.33 -1.84 -9.50
N GLY A 63 -13.46 -0.52 -9.68
CA GLY A 63 -12.32 0.39 -9.76
C GLY A 63 -11.48 0.38 -8.48
N ALA A 64 -12.13 0.50 -7.32
CA ALA A 64 -11.46 0.47 -6.01
C ALA A 64 -10.74 -0.86 -5.72
N ARG A 65 -11.32 -1.98 -6.17
CA ARG A 65 -10.67 -3.29 -6.12
C ARG A 65 -9.44 -3.34 -7.03
N ASN A 66 -9.54 -2.87 -8.26
CA ASN A 66 -8.43 -2.93 -9.21
C ASN A 66 -7.24 -2.09 -8.73
N VAL A 67 -7.48 -0.88 -8.22
CA VAL A 67 -6.45 -0.04 -7.60
C VAL A 67 -5.86 -0.72 -6.36
N GLY A 68 -6.69 -1.36 -5.54
CA GLY A 68 -6.26 -2.08 -4.36
C GLY A 68 -5.35 -3.26 -4.67
N ILE A 69 -5.73 -4.09 -5.64
CA ILE A 69 -4.95 -5.24 -6.09
C ILE A 69 -3.65 -4.79 -6.75
N SER A 70 -3.69 -3.80 -7.66
CA SER A 70 -2.48 -3.35 -8.34
C SER A 70 -1.47 -2.76 -7.35
N THR A 71 -1.94 -1.95 -6.40
CA THR A 71 -1.10 -1.39 -5.32
C THR A 71 -0.44 -2.51 -4.51
N ALA A 72 -1.24 -3.47 -4.02
CA ALA A 72 -0.74 -4.54 -3.18
C ALA A 72 0.22 -5.48 -3.91
N VAL A 73 -0.06 -5.83 -5.18
CA VAL A 73 0.86 -6.63 -6.01
C VAL A 73 2.18 -5.90 -6.20
N THR A 74 2.16 -4.60 -6.52
CA THR A 74 3.39 -3.83 -6.73
C THR A 74 4.24 -3.76 -5.47
N LEU A 75 3.65 -3.42 -4.32
CA LEU A 75 4.38 -3.32 -3.06
C LEU A 75 4.94 -4.67 -2.61
N LEU A 76 4.11 -5.72 -2.64
CA LEU A 76 4.55 -7.08 -2.34
C LEU A 76 5.72 -7.53 -3.23
N ALA A 77 5.65 -7.27 -4.54
CA ALA A 77 6.70 -7.65 -5.48
C ALA A 77 8.03 -6.94 -5.18
N VAL A 78 7.98 -5.63 -4.90
CA VAL A 78 9.17 -4.84 -4.54
C VAL A 78 9.79 -5.34 -3.22
N ASP A 79 8.96 -5.61 -2.22
CA ASP A 79 9.43 -6.08 -0.92
C ASP A 79 10.10 -7.45 -1.01
N LEU A 80 9.47 -8.39 -1.71
CA LEU A 80 10.04 -9.73 -1.91
C LEU A 80 11.28 -9.73 -2.81
N ALA A 81 11.38 -8.81 -3.77
CA ALA A 81 12.55 -8.70 -4.62
C ALA A 81 13.79 -8.14 -3.89
N TYR A 82 13.59 -7.19 -2.97
CA TYR A 82 14.70 -6.41 -2.41
C TYR A 82 14.95 -6.61 -0.91
N ALA A 83 13.97 -7.03 -0.11
CA ALA A 83 14.16 -7.24 1.32
C ALA A 83 15.01 -8.49 1.64
N PRO A 84 14.83 -9.66 0.98
CA PRO A 84 15.63 -10.86 1.28
C PRO A 84 17.12 -10.70 0.98
N SER A 85 17.46 -9.94 -0.07
CA SER A 85 18.84 -9.63 -0.45
C SER A 85 19.49 -8.55 0.43
N GLY A 86 18.72 -7.92 1.33
CA GLY A 86 19.20 -6.85 2.22
C GLY A 86 19.36 -5.48 1.54
N ARG A 87 18.89 -5.32 0.29
CA ARG A 87 18.91 -4.00 -0.39
C ARG A 87 17.99 -2.99 0.29
N ILE A 88 16.88 -3.46 0.85
CA ILE A 88 16.02 -2.68 1.76
C ILE A 88 15.97 -3.36 3.13
N ARG A 89 15.55 -2.62 4.16
CA ARG A 89 15.46 -3.19 5.52
C ARG A 89 14.53 -4.40 5.56
N LYS A 90 14.87 -5.41 6.35
CA LYS A 90 14.03 -6.60 6.56
C LYS A 90 12.65 -6.28 7.15
N THR A 91 12.46 -5.10 7.75
CA THR A 91 11.16 -4.62 8.20
C THR A 91 10.14 -4.49 7.07
N TYR A 92 10.58 -4.38 5.81
CA TYR A 92 9.69 -4.47 4.64
C TYR A 92 9.03 -5.85 4.47
N LEU A 93 9.52 -6.91 5.11
CA LEU A 93 8.81 -8.20 5.10
C LEU A 93 7.50 -8.14 5.91
N LEU A 94 7.37 -7.20 6.85
CA LEU A 94 6.09 -6.94 7.52
C LEU A 94 5.09 -6.33 6.55
N ASP A 95 5.54 -5.39 5.71
CA ASP A 95 4.72 -4.76 4.66
C ASP A 95 4.29 -5.81 3.62
N ALA A 96 5.23 -6.63 3.15
CA ALA A 96 4.94 -7.80 2.32
C ALA A 96 3.85 -8.71 2.91
N ALA A 97 3.91 -8.99 4.22
CA ALA A 97 2.89 -9.79 4.88
C ALA A 97 1.51 -9.10 4.89
N MET A 98 1.46 -7.78 5.08
CA MET A 98 0.22 -7.00 5.01
C MET A 98 -0.35 -7.01 3.59
N GLU A 99 0.48 -6.81 2.57
CA GLU A 99 0.04 -6.80 1.17
C GLU A 99 -0.43 -8.18 0.70
N ALA A 100 0.27 -9.25 1.09
CA ALA A 100 -0.22 -10.62 0.87
C ALA A 100 -1.59 -10.85 1.56
N GLY A 101 -1.79 -10.28 2.75
CA GLY A 101 -3.06 -10.29 3.46
C GLY A 101 -4.20 -9.62 2.69
N TRP A 102 -3.94 -8.44 2.11
CA TRP A 102 -4.92 -7.74 1.27
C TRP A 102 -5.27 -8.54 0.01
N LEU A 103 -4.27 -9.10 -0.68
CA LEU A 103 -4.49 -9.94 -1.87
C LEU A 103 -5.31 -11.18 -1.53
N ALA A 104 -5.02 -11.83 -0.40
CA ALA A 104 -5.80 -12.98 0.07
C ALA A 104 -7.25 -12.59 0.41
N ALA A 105 -7.46 -11.42 1.02
CA ALA A 105 -8.80 -10.91 1.31
C ALA A 105 -9.61 -10.64 0.03
N TRP A 106 -8.99 -10.03 -0.99
CA TRP A 106 -9.61 -9.80 -2.28
C TRP A 106 -9.92 -11.09 -3.03
N ALA A 107 -9.02 -12.07 -3.00
CA ALA A 107 -9.23 -13.39 -3.60
C ALA A 107 -10.45 -14.10 -2.95
N ARG A 108 -10.53 -14.08 -1.61
CA ARG A 108 -11.68 -14.65 -0.89
C ARG A 108 -12.99 -13.94 -1.19
N GLN A 109 -12.98 -12.62 -1.36
CA GLN A 109 -14.19 -11.88 -1.74
C GLN A 109 -14.65 -12.23 -3.16
N HIS A 110 -13.73 -12.51 -4.08
CA HIS A 110 -14.08 -12.84 -5.47
C HIS A 110 -14.66 -14.25 -5.63
N LEU A 111 -14.28 -15.17 -4.74
CA LEU A 111 -14.78 -16.55 -4.70
C LEU A 111 -16.15 -16.69 -4.01
N ARG A 112 -16.69 -15.61 -3.44
CA ARG A 112 -18.02 -15.55 -2.80
C ARG A 112 -19.00 -14.87 -3.74
#